data_AF-A0A2E8EG00-F1
#
_entry.id   AF-A0A2E8EG00-F1
#
_cell.length_a   1.000
_cell.length_b   1.000
_cell.length_c   1.000
_cell.angle_alpha   90.00
_cell.angle_beta   90.00
_cell.angle_gamma   90.00
#
_symmetry.space_group_name_H-M   'P 1'
#
loop_
_entity.id
_entity.type
_entity.pdbx_description
1 polymer ?
#
loop_
_entity_poly.entity_id
_entity_poly.type
_entity_poly.pdbx_seq_one_letter_code
_entity_poly.pdbx_strand_id
1 'polypeptide(L)'
;MPNGLFYQLVTWSGTGYVSSTEFEAGRGYWLLVLEDVNVTVSGQPVDSLTLNLSMGWNMVGGTINEVEADDVFSGFYQLVTWSGTGYVPATVFEPGKGYWALVLVNTEIELPSN
;
A
#
# COMPACT_ATOMS: atom_id res chain seq x y z
N MET A 1 12.34 -13.14 -8.52
CA MET A 1 11.26 -13.72 -7.70
C MET A 1 11.91 -14.41 -6.51
N PRO A 2 11.71 -13.98 -5.26
CA PRO A 2 12.21 -14.74 -4.12
C PRO A 2 11.46 -16.08 -4.06
N ASN A 3 12.19 -17.17 -3.83
CA ASN A 3 11.63 -18.49 -3.62
C ASN A 3 10.90 -18.53 -2.27
N GLY A 4 9.58 -18.29 -2.30
CA GLY A 4 8.66 -18.51 -1.20
C GLY A 4 7.28 -18.76 -1.78
N LEU A 5 6.61 -19.83 -1.35
CA LEU A 5 5.28 -20.21 -1.82
C LEU A 5 4.24 -19.20 -1.28
N PHE A 6 4.12 -18.04 -1.93
CA PHE A 6 2.99 -17.14 -1.71
C PHE A 6 1.83 -17.56 -2.60
N TYR A 7 0.67 -17.78 -2.00
CA TYR A 7 -0.47 -18.39 -2.71
C TYR A 7 -1.19 -17.39 -3.60
N GLN A 8 -1.27 -16.14 -3.16
CA GLN A 8 -1.91 -15.09 -3.93
C GLN A 8 -1.37 -13.71 -3.56
N LEU A 9 -1.06 -12.92 -4.58
CA LEU A 9 -0.79 -11.50 -4.48
C LEU A 9 -1.92 -10.78 -5.22
N VAL A 10 -2.62 -9.88 -4.55
CA VAL A 10 -3.73 -9.13 -5.15
C VAL A 10 -3.61 -7.63 -4.91
N THR A 11 -4.14 -6.85 -5.84
CA THR A 11 -4.25 -5.39 -5.73
C THR A 11 -5.62 -4.93 -6.21
N TRP A 12 -5.96 -3.67 -5.96
CA TRP A 12 -7.22 -3.07 -6.36
C TRP A 12 -7.09 -2.34 -7.71
N SER A 13 -7.97 -2.66 -8.65
CA SER A 13 -8.01 -2.03 -9.98
C SER A 13 -8.88 -0.78 -10.07
N GLY A 14 -9.53 -0.39 -8.98
CA GLY A 14 -10.59 0.63 -8.96
C GLY A 14 -12.00 0.04 -8.93
N THR A 15 -12.19 -1.17 -9.46
CA THR A 15 -13.50 -1.84 -9.52
C THR A 15 -13.54 -3.20 -8.85
N GLY A 16 -12.37 -3.82 -8.61
CA GLY A 16 -12.26 -5.14 -8.03
C GLY A 16 -10.82 -5.49 -7.67
N TYR A 17 -10.66 -6.62 -6.97
CA TYR A 17 -9.35 -7.21 -6.77
C TYR A 17 -8.89 -7.94 -8.03
N VAL A 18 -7.63 -7.75 -8.38
CA VAL A 18 -6.95 -8.44 -9.48
C VAL A 18 -5.68 -9.10 -8.97
N SER A 19 -5.36 -10.26 -9.53
CA SER A 19 -4.11 -10.96 -9.21
C SER A 19 -2.91 -10.24 -9.81
N SER A 20 -1.82 -10.19 -9.08
CA SER A 20 -0.50 -9.75 -9.54
C SER A 20 0.54 -10.85 -9.31
N THR A 21 1.65 -10.77 -10.03
CA THR A 21 2.82 -11.63 -9.82
C THR A 21 4.05 -10.84 -9.36
N GLU A 22 3.95 -9.51 -9.30
CA GLU A 22 5.02 -8.60 -8.94
C GLU A 22 4.54 -7.44 -8.06
N PHE A 23 5.48 -6.85 -7.32
CA PHE A 23 5.26 -5.65 -6.52
C PHE A 23 5.77 -4.44 -7.31
N GLU A 24 4.91 -3.47 -7.50
CA GLU A 24 5.26 -2.13 -8.00
C GLU A 24 5.41 -1.17 -6.82
N ALA A 25 6.41 -0.29 -6.87
CA ALA A 25 6.61 0.73 -5.84
C ALA A 25 5.36 1.60 -5.67
N GLY A 26 5.01 1.91 -4.42
CA GLY A 26 3.83 2.73 -4.04
C GLY A 26 2.47 2.09 -4.27
N ARG A 27 2.35 1.01 -5.04
CA ARG A 27 1.09 0.28 -5.17
C ARG A 27 0.83 -0.56 -3.92
N GLY A 28 -0.38 -0.48 -3.40
CA GLY A 28 -0.79 -1.35 -2.29
C GLY A 28 -1.09 -2.77 -2.79
N TYR A 29 -0.69 -3.77 -2.01
CA TYR A 29 -1.01 -5.18 -2.26
C TYR A 29 -1.45 -5.88 -0.98
N TRP A 30 -2.32 -6.87 -1.12
CA TRP A 30 -2.53 -7.89 -0.11
C TRP A 30 -1.83 -9.17 -0.53
N LEU A 31 -1.06 -9.71 0.40
CA LEU A 31 -0.34 -10.95 0.23
C LEU A 31 -0.99 -12.02 1.11
N LEU A 32 -1.53 -13.06 0.47
CA LEU A 32 -2.08 -14.21 1.17
C LEU A 32 -1.00 -15.26 1.43
N VAL A 33 -0.82 -15.58 2.71
CA VAL A 33 -0.03 -16.71 3.21
C VAL A 33 -0.97 -17.69 3.93
N LEU A 34 -0.73 -18.99 3.80
CA LEU A 34 -1.53 -20.03 4.48
C LEU A 34 -0.88 -20.56 5.76
N GLU A 35 0.35 -20.13 6.03
CA GLU A 35 1.11 -20.45 7.22
C GLU A 35 2.05 -19.28 7.55
N ASP A 36 2.52 -19.24 8.80
CA ASP A 36 3.47 -18.23 9.24
C ASP A 36 4.77 -18.37 8.44
N VAL A 37 5.11 -17.34 7.66
CA VAL A 37 6.29 -17.32 6.80
C VAL A 37 6.89 -15.93 6.76
N ASN A 38 8.23 -15.88 6.74
CA ASN A 38 8.94 -14.63 6.53
C ASN A 38 9.01 -14.31 5.03
N VAL A 39 8.45 -13.17 4.66
CA VAL A 39 8.46 -12.67 3.28
C VAL A 39 9.53 -11.61 3.15
N THR A 40 10.51 -11.83 2.27
CA THR A 40 11.46 -10.79 1.90
C THR A 40 10.99 -10.12 0.61
N VAL A 41 10.59 -8.86 0.70
CA VAL A 41 10.33 -8.00 -0.46
C VAL A 41 11.56 -7.13 -0.68
N SER A 42 12.08 -7.14 -1.91
CA SER A 42 13.28 -6.39 -2.29
C SER A 42 13.03 -5.66 -3.59
N GLY A 43 13.55 -4.45 -3.72
CA GLY A 43 13.46 -3.63 -4.93
C GLY A 43 14.64 -2.70 -5.05
N GLN A 44 14.59 -1.79 -6.04
CA GLN A 44 15.51 -0.66 -6.09
C GLN A 44 14.96 0.47 -5.19
N PRO A 45 15.81 1.23 -4.51
CA PRO A 45 15.40 2.45 -3.84
C PRO A 45 14.70 3.40 -4.81
N VAL A 46 13.63 4.03 -4.37
CA VAL A 46 12.88 5.05 -5.12
C VAL A 46 12.94 6.34 -4.32
N ASP A 47 13.58 7.38 -4.86
CA ASP A 47 13.86 8.65 -4.16
C ASP A 47 12.61 9.50 -3.89
N SER A 48 11.66 9.48 -4.82
CA SER A 48 10.30 10.00 -4.60
C SER A 48 9.35 9.32 -5.57
N LEU A 49 8.09 9.19 -5.18
CA LEU A 49 7.08 8.56 -6.01
C LEU A 49 5.78 9.36 -5.99
N THR A 50 5.42 9.88 -7.15
CA THR A 50 4.12 10.51 -7.36
C THR A 50 3.06 9.43 -7.67
N LEU A 51 1.98 9.41 -6.88
CA LEU A 51 0.85 8.52 -7.06
C LEU A 51 -0.41 9.32 -7.39
N ASN A 52 -1.12 8.86 -8.42
CA ASN A 52 -2.41 9.40 -8.81
C ASN A 52 -3.54 8.55 -8.21
N LEU A 53 -4.28 9.13 -7.27
CA LEU A 53 -5.42 8.51 -6.61
C LEU A 53 -6.72 8.96 -7.28
N SER A 54 -7.58 7.99 -7.61
CA SER A 54 -8.91 8.26 -8.16
C SER A 54 -9.92 8.46 -7.03
N MET A 55 -10.95 9.28 -7.24
CA MET A 55 -12.07 9.42 -6.30
C MET A 55 -12.58 8.05 -5.84
N GLY A 56 -12.70 7.87 -4.52
CA GLY A 56 -13.06 6.61 -3.88
C GLY A 56 -11.86 5.93 -3.19
N TRP A 57 -11.92 4.61 -3.08
CA TRP A 57 -10.92 3.81 -2.39
C TRP A 57 -9.76 3.42 -3.33
N ASN A 58 -8.54 3.66 -2.86
CA ASN A 58 -7.29 3.31 -3.53
C ASN A 58 -6.42 2.45 -2.60
N MET A 59 -5.72 1.46 -3.17
CA MET A 59 -4.71 0.71 -2.42
C MET A 59 -3.33 1.35 -2.60
N VAL A 60 -2.74 1.76 -1.48
CA VAL A 60 -1.42 2.41 -1.42
C VAL A 60 -0.48 1.53 -0.60
N GLY A 61 0.75 1.36 -1.09
CA GLY A 61 1.80 0.65 -0.38
C GLY A 61 2.52 1.58 0.60
N GLY A 62 2.94 1.04 1.74
CA GLY A 62 3.79 1.78 2.68
C GLY A 62 5.15 2.15 2.08
N THR A 63 5.77 3.16 2.65
CA THR A 63 7.12 3.66 2.35
C THR A 63 8.20 2.78 2.97
N ILE A 64 9.47 2.99 2.63
CA ILE A 64 10.59 2.23 3.25
C ILE A 64 10.87 2.67 4.70
N ASN A 65 10.49 3.90 5.05
CA ASN A 65 10.51 4.45 6.38
C ASN A 65 9.10 4.84 6.82
N GLU A 66 8.95 5.11 8.11
CA GLU A 66 7.70 5.61 8.68
C GLU A 66 7.43 7.05 8.24
N VAL A 67 6.23 7.35 7.73
CA VAL A 67 5.86 8.69 7.25
C VAL A 67 4.46 9.05 7.72
N GLU A 68 4.31 10.25 8.27
CA GLU A 68 3.00 10.79 8.66
C GLU A 68 2.10 10.98 7.43
N ALA A 69 0.88 10.47 7.50
CA ALA A 69 -0.03 10.54 6.35
C ALA A 69 -0.40 11.98 6.00
N ASP A 70 -0.46 12.87 6.99
CA ASP A 70 -0.77 14.30 6.77
C ASP A 70 0.35 15.04 6.01
N ASP A 71 1.61 14.59 6.11
CA ASP A 71 2.75 15.19 5.41
C ASP A 71 2.76 14.86 3.90
N VAL A 72 2.27 13.67 3.56
CA VAL A 72 2.23 13.17 2.18
C VAL A 72 0.89 13.49 1.51
N PHE A 73 -0.17 13.45 2.31
CA PHE A 73 -1.51 13.36 1.81
C PHE A 73 -2.43 14.38 2.51
N SER A 74 -2.00 15.63 2.56
CA SER A 74 -2.79 16.73 3.16
C SER A 74 -4.18 16.82 2.49
N GLY A 75 -5.22 16.29 3.14
CA GLY A 75 -6.60 16.26 2.61
C GLY A 75 -7.19 14.86 2.36
N PHE A 76 -6.54 13.79 2.81
CA PHE A 76 -7.17 12.46 2.80
C PHE A 76 -8.41 12.42 3.69
N TYR A 77 -9.46 11.76 3.20
CA TYR A 77 -10.67 11.63 4.01
C TYR A 77 -10.50 10.53 5.06
N GLN A 78 -9.93 9.39 4.64
CA GLN A 78 -9.68 8.28 5.54
C GLN A 78 -8.52 7.41 5.05
N LEU A 79 -7.68 6.98 5.99
CA LEU A 79 -6.65 5.97 5.78
C LEU A 79 -6.91 4.81 6.74
N VAL A 80 -6.92 3.58 6.23
CA VAL A 80 -7.07 2.38 7.05
C VAL A 80 -6.07 1.30 6.64
N THR A 81 -5.64 0.50 7.61
CA THR A 81 -4.76 -0.66 7.39
C THR A 81 -5.32 -1.91 8.05
N TRP A 82 -4.84 -3.08 7.65
CA TRP A 82 -5.27 -4.36 8.20
C TRP A 82 -4.48 -4.69 9.47
N SER A 83 -5.18 -4.91 10.60
CA SER A 83 -4.57 -5.23 11.89
C SER A 83 -4.33 -6.73 12.12
N GLY A 84 -4.71 -7.59 11.17
CA GLY A 84 -4.80 -9.04 11.36
C GLY A 84 -6.22 -9.53 11.62
N THR A 85 -7.08 -8.69 12.20
CA THR A 85 -8.47 -9.05 12.56
C THR A 85 -9.52 -8.16 11.87
N GLY A 86 -9.11 -7.02 11.35
CA GLY A 86 -10.01 -6.04 10.76
C GLY A 86 -9.26 -4.85 10.19
N TYR A 87 -9.98 -3.97 9.52
CA TYR A 87 -9.45 -2.67 9.12
C TYR A 87 -9.55 -1.68 10.27
N VAL A 88 -8.44 -1.01 10.57
CA VAL A 88 -8.33 0.01 11.60
C VAL A 88 -7.86 1.33 10.99
N PRO A 89 -8.25 2.49 11.56
CA PRO A 89 -7.69 3.78 11.14
C PRO A 89 -6.17 3.78 11.27
N ALA A 90 -5.51 4.45 10.33
CA ALA A 90 -4.08 4.72 10.37
C ALA A 90 -3.84 6.21 10.15
N THR A 91 -2.82 6.75 10.81
CA THR A 91 -2.34 8.13 10.60
C THR A 91 -0.93 8.16 10.02
N VAL A 92 -0.32 6.98 9.86
CA VAL A 92 1.09 6.81 9.50
C VAL A 92 1.22 5.69 8.48
N PHE A 93 2.05 5.90 7.46
CA PHE A 93 2.52 4.86 6.55
C PHE A 93 3.74 4.18 7.16
N GLU A 94 3.57 2.93 7.58
CA GLU A 94 4.61 2.10 8.18
C GLU A 94 5.22 1.17 7.11
N PRO A 95 6.53 0.88 7.22
CA PRO A 95 7.20 -0.03 6.30
C PRO A 95 6.57 -1.42 6.24
N GLY A 96 6.39 -1.91 5.01
CA GLY A 96 5.86 -3.25 4.76
C GLY A 96 4.34 -3.40 4.96
N LYS A 97 3.60 -2.33 5.28
CA LYS A 97 2.13 -2.37 5.37
C LYS A 97 1.46 -1.90 4.08
N GLY A 98 0.24 -2.37 3.88
CA GLY A 98 -0.67 -1.91 2.84
C GLY A 98 -1.80 -1.08 3.43
N TYR A 99 -2.30 -0.11 2.65
CA TYR A 99 -3.30 0.84 3.10
C TYR A 99 -4.42 0.98 2.09
N TRP A 100 -5.61 1.24 2.62
CA TRP A 100 -6.73 1.76 1.87
C TRP A 100 -6.87 3.25 2.16
N ALA A 101 -6.76 4.05 1.11
CA ALA A 101 -6.91 5.49 1.14
C ALA A 101 -8.22 5.89 0.45
N LEU A 102 -9.12 6.52 1.20
CA LEU A 102 -10.36 7.10 0.67
C LEU A 102 -10.12 8.58 0.35
N VAL A 103 -10.37 8.93 -0.91
CA VAL A 103 -10.20 10.29 -1.42
C VAL A 103 -11.55 10.74 -2.01
N LEU A 104 -11.97 11.97 -1.73
CA LEU A 104 -13.27 12.48 -2.20
C LEU A 104 -13.20 13.18 -3.56
N VAL A 105 -11.99 13.42 -4.07
CA VAL A 105 -11.70 13.97 -5.38
C VAL A 105 -10.44 13.29 -5.91
N ASN A 106 -10.26 13.23 -7.23
CA ASN A 106 -9.00 12.76 -7.81
C ASN A 106 -7.85 13.60 -7.23
N THR A 107 -6.86 12.93 -6.66
CA THR A 107 -5.80 13.57 -5.88
C THR A 107 -4.45 12.98 -6.28
N GLU A 108 -3.44 13.84 -6.35
CA GLU A 108 -2.05 13.42 -6.51
C GLU A 108 -1.35 13.53 -5.16
N ILE A 109 -0.55 12.51 -4.81
CA ILE A 109 0.26 12.48 -3.59
C ILE A 109 1.72 12.19 -3.94
N GLU A 110 2.64 12.65 -3.11
CA GLU A 110 4.07 12.37 -3.25
C GLU A 110 4.56 11.60 -2.03
N LEU A 111 4.83 10.30 -2.21
CA LEU A 111 5.46 9.47 -1.19
C LEU A 111 6.96 9.80 -1.12
N PRO A 112 7.48 10.23 0.04
CA PRO A 112 8.90 10.48 0.21
C PRO A 112 9.69 9.17 0.31
N SER A 113 10.97 9.22 -0.06
CA SER A 113 11.89 8.10 0.10
C SER A 113 12.31 7.83 1.53
N ASN A 114 12.19 8.81 2.44
CA ASN A 114 12.83 8.78 3.74
C ASN A 114 11.96 9.26 4.88
#